data_AF-A0A816EJB9-F1
#
_entry.id   AF-A0A816EJB9-F1
#
_cell.length_a   1.000
_cell.length_b   1.000
_cell.length_c   1.000
_cell.angle_alpha   90.00
_cell.angle_beta   90.00
_cell.angle_gamma   90.00
#
_symmetry.space_group_name_H-M   'P 1'
#
loop_
_entity.id
_entity.type
_entity.pdbx_description
1 polymer ?
#
loop_
_entity_poly.entity_id
_entity_poly.type
_entity_poly.pdbx_seq_one_letter_code
_entity_poly.pdbx_strand_id
1 'polypeptide(L)'
;NKNKISDKYQAKLKDAELKFVVAGSHSFNSLENNGILELLQVRIEIGGHYGLMDVHDVFYGRKTIREQLLLKFDTYIKSIRSVLNEPIKEHCLAATCDLWTDDMVKRIFESSTLQNMVPSYYKMAHSCRIEKNAPQQKLIINALKSEIIKALGDKYWPSITTLHWIAIYLEPTFKHLAFVNDKKDSEMRINEIRKGLHVLVNDTLKMNDDDPEVLTSSSSFVVNSPPCKRRKDYPFADIRQQQMITSPILSSSNGITRAMKTELDRQIQFYESMTMIPASEYDHNPLSFWKEQQDNLTMLARIAKSVLVIQ
;
A
#
# COMPACT_ATOMS: atom_id res chain seq x y z
N ASN A 1 1.51 29.22 25.63
CA ASN A 1 0.47 28.62 24.76
C ASN A 1 -0.92 29.06 25.19
N LYS A 2 -1.41 30.21 24.69
CA LYS A 2 -2.75 30.75 25.02
C LYS A 2 -3.90 30.09 24.25
N ASN A 3 -3.61 29.09 23.41
CA ASN A 3 -4.60 28.48 22.50
C ASN A 3 -5.04 27.07 22.95
N LYS A 4 -4.76 26.66 24.19
CA LYS A 4 -5.14 25.32 24.65
C LYS A 4 -6.59 25.35 25.15
N ILE A 5 -7.47 24.60 24.49
CA ILE A 5 -8.86 24.36 24.94
C ILE A 5 -8.81 23.70 26.32
N SER A 6 -9.63 24.15 27.26
CA SER A 6 -9.66 23.59 28.62
C SER A 6 -10.16 22.14 28.61
N ASP A 7 -9.73 21.34 29.58
CA ASP A 7 -10.04 19.91 29.64
C ASP A 7 -11.56 19.64 29.68
N LYS A 8 -12.33 20.53 30.34
CA LYS A 8 -13.79 20.49 30.36
C LYS A 8 -14.39 20.57 28.95
N TYR A 9 -13.87 21.43 28.08
CA TYR A 9 -14.36 21.55 26.69
C TYR A 9 -13.83 20.43 25.80
N GLN A 10 -12.62 19.92 26.05
CA GLN A 10 -12.11 18.76 25.34
C GLN A 10 -12.98 17.52 25.59
N ALA A 11 -13.38 17.26 26.84
CA ALA A 11 -14.29 16.15 27.15
C ALA A 11 -15.64 16.31 26.44
N LYS A 12 -16.23 17.51 26.46
CA LYS A 12 -17.47 17.80 25.74
C LYS A 12 -17.36 17.61 24.22
N LEU A 13 -16.22 17.99 23.63
CA LEU A 13 -15.97 17.79 22.20
C LEU A 13 -15.93 16.29 21.87
N LYS A 14 -15.21 15.49 22.66
CA LYS A 14 -15.15 14.03 22.49
C LYS A 14 -16.54 13.38 22.56
N ASP A 15 -17.37 13.78 23.53
CA ASP A 15 -18.74 13.27 23.64
C ASP A 15 -19.60 13.65 22.43
N ALA A 16 -19.43 14.86 21.90
CA ALA A 16 -20.14 15.31 20.71
C ALA A 16 -19.71 14.55 19.44
N GLU A 17 -18.41 14.31 19.27
CA GLU A 17 -17.86 13.49 18.18
C GLU A 17 -18.37 12.05 18.25
N LEU A 18 -18.34 11.44 19.43
CA LEU A 18 -18.87 10.09 19.63
C LEU A 18 -20.37 10.03 19.33
N LYS A 19 -21.14 11.01 19.78
CA LYS A 19 -22.57 11.11 19.48
C LYS A 19 -22.82 11.28 17.98
N PHE A 20 -22.02 12.07 17.28
CA PHE A 20 -22.11 12.22 15.82
C PHE A 20 -21.94 10.87 15.11
N VAL A 21 -20.91 10.09 15.49
CA VAL A 21 -20.66 8.76 14.90
C VAL A 21 -21.78 7.79 15.24
N VAL A 22 -22.13 7.64 16.52
CA VAL A 22 -23.08 6.61 16.99
C VAL A 22 -24.52 6.96 16.60
N ALA A 23 -24.99 8.15 16.95
CA ALA A 23 -26.38 8.53 16.68
C ALA A 23 -26.62 8.86 15.21
N GLY A 24 -25.61 9.41 14.52
CA GLY A 24 -25.66 9.68 13.08
C GLY A 24 -25.38 8.47 12.20
N SER A 25 -24.95 7.34 12.78
CA SER A 25 -24.48 6.16 12.04
C SER A 25 -23.41 6.51 11.00
N HIS A 26 -22.52 7.44 11.36
CA HIS A 26 -21.42 7.87 10.50
C HIS A 26 -20.18 6.98 10.72
N SER A 27 -19.28 6.94 9.73
CA SER A 27 -17.98 6.30 9.91
C SER A 27 -17.10 7.17 10.80
N PHE A 28 -16.21 6.56 11.61
CA PHE A 28 -15.18 7.31 12.35
C PHE A 28 -14.31 8.15 11.42
N ASN A 29 -14.08 7.70 10.18
CA ASN A 29 -13.32 8.45 9.18
C ASN A 29 -14.00 9.77 8.78
N SER A 30 -15.29 9.95 9.04
CA SER A 30 -16.00 11.21 8.78
C SER A 30 -15.49 12.35 9.68
N LEU A 31 -14.95 12.06 10.87
CA LEU A 31 -14.35 13.07 11.76
C LEU A 31 -13.06 13.65 11.17
N GLU A 32 -12.37 12.89 10.32
CA GLU A 32 -11.13 13.29 9.65
C GLU A 32 -11.39 13.79 8.21
N ASN A 33 -12.65 13.95 7.80
CA ASN A 33 -12.98 14.41 6.46
C ASN A 33 -12.77 15.93 6.34
N ASN A 34 -11.87 16.35 5.43
CA ASN A 34 -11.55 17.78 5.22
C ASN A 34 -12.78 18.65 4.96
N GLY A 35 -13.77 18.17 4.21
CA GLY A 35 -14.99 18.94 3.93
C GLY A 35 -15.84 19.18 5.18
N ILE A 36 -15.89 18.22 6.11
CA ILE A 36 -16.55 18.40 7.41
C ILE A 36 -15.75 19.37 8.29
N LEU A 37 -14.42 19.26 8.31
CA LEU A 37 -13.55 20.16 9.07
C LEU A 37 -13.66 21.61 8.60
N GLU A 38 -13.64 21.85 7.29
CA GLU A 38 -13.86 23.16 6.68
C GLU A 38 -15.24 23.72 7.04
N LEU A 39 -16.29 22.90 6.98
CA LEU A 39 -17.63 23.30 7.40
C LEU A 39 -17.67 23.70 8.87
N LEU A 40 -17.04 22.94 9.76
CA LEU A 40 -16.98 23.26 11.19
C LEU A 40 -16.18 24.53 11.45
N GLN A 41 -15.09 24.77 10.72
CA GLN A 41 -14.29 25.99 10.81
C GLN A 41 -15.13 27.23 10.47
N VAL A 42 -15.90 27.18 9.37
CA VAL A 42 -16.83 28.27 9.00
C VAL A 42 -17.87 28.52 10.09
N ARG A 43 -18.36 27.47 10.78
CA ARG A 43 -19.28 27.64 11.93
C ARG A 43 -18.62 28.36 13.10
N ILE A 44 -17.37 28.02 13.40
CA ILE A 44 -16.60 28.68 14.47
C ILE A 44 -16.43 30.16 14.15
N GLU A 45 -16.15 30.51 12.89
CA GLU A 45 -16.06 31.89 12.43
C GLU A 45 -17.40 32.63 12.58
N ILE A 46 -18.50 32.04 12.12
CA ILE A 46 -19.85 32.60 12.30
C ILE A 46 -20.15 32.82 13.79
N GLY A 47 -19.91 31.82 14.64
CA GLY A 47 -20.11 31.93 16.08
C GLY A 47 -19.18 32.95 16.75
N GLY A 48 -17.96 33.13 16.23
CA GLY A 48 -17.04 34.17 16.69
C GLY A 48 -17.52 35.59 16.36
N HIS A 49 -18.21 35.77 15.22
CA HIS A 49 -18.75 37.06 14.79
C HIS A 49 -20.10 37.41 15.42
N TYR A 50 -21.01 36.43 15.53
CA TYR A 50 -22.40 36.66 15.91
C TYR A 50 -22.76 36.11 17.30
N GLY A 51 -21.84 35.41 17.97
CA GLY A 51 -22.07 34.82 19.29
C GLY A 51 -22.85 33.50 19.23
N LEU A 52 -23.61 33.21 20.29
CA LEU A 52 -24.45 32.02 20.38
C LEU A 52 -25.65 32.17 19.43
N MET A 53 -25.68 31.34 18.39
CA MET A 53 -26.78 31.26 17.42
C MET A 53 -27.50 29.92 17.52
N ASP A 54 -28.76 29.87 17.09
CA ASP A 54 -29.45 28.60 16.87
C ASP A 54 -28.79 27.87 15.69
N VAL A 55 -28.48 26.60 15.89
CA VAL A 55 -27.86 25.74 14.88
C VAL A 55 -28.76 25.57 13.65
N HIS A 56 -30.08 25.63 13.83
CA HIS A 56 -31.05 25.48 12.75
C HIS A 56 -31.08 26.70 11.81
N ASP A 57 -30.68 27.87 12.30
CA ASP A 57 -30.58 29.09 11.49
C ASP A 57 -29.27 29.13 10.68
N VAL A 58 -28.27 28.35 11.08
CA VAL A 58 -26.96 28.28 10.41
C VAL A 58 -26.94 27.23 9.29
N PHE A 59 -27.65 26.09 9.47
CA PHE A 59 -27.67 25.03 8.44
C PHE A 59 -28.78 25.21 7.42
N TYR A 60 -28.37 25.26 6.16
CA TYR A 60 -29.28 24.96 5.07
C TYR A 60 -29.71 23.49 5.11
N GLY A 61 -31.01 23.26 4.94
CA GLY A 61 -31.55 21.91 4.85
C GLY A 61 -31.08 21.15 3.60
N ARG A 62 -31.23 19.82 3.64
CA ARG A 62 -30.83 18.91 2.55
C ARG A 62 -31.35 19.33 1.18
N LYS A 63 -32.59 19.81 1.10
CA LYS A 63 -33.23 20.24 -0.16
C LYS A 63 -32.49 21.42 -0.78
N THR A 64 -32.23 22.46 0.00
CA THR A 64 -31.51 23.66 -0.44
C THR A 64 -30.08 23.35 -0.88
N ILE A 65 -29.35 22.53 -0.12
CA ILE A 65 -27.99 22.11 -0.51
C ILE A 65 -28.00 21.31 -1.81
N ARG A 66 -28.99 20.43 -2.00
CA ARG A 66 -29.15 19.66 -3.25
C ARG A 66 -29.41 20.59 -4.45
N GLU A 67 -30.28 21.58 -4.30
CA GLU A 67 -30.57 22.56 -5.35
C GLU A 67 -29.32 23.37 -5.70
N GLN A 68 -28.59 23.84 -4.70
CA GLN A 68 -27.32 24.56 -4.89
C GLN A 68 -26.25 23.68 -5.56
N LEU A 69 -26.18 22.40 -5.20
CA LEU A 69 -25.29 21.43 -5.84
C LEU A 69 -25.60 21.31 -7.33
N LEU A 70 -26.88 21.15 -7.70
CA LEU A 70 -27.29 21.04 -9.11
C LEU A 70 -26.95 22.30 -9.91
N LEU A 71 -27.16 23.49 -9.32
CA LEU A 71 -26.79 24.75 -9.97
C LEU A 71 -25.27 24.86 -10.20
N LYS A 72 -24.47 24.44 -9.22
CA LYS A 72 -23.00 24.44 -9.34
C LYS A 72 -22.48 23.32 -10.22
N PHE A 73 -23.20 22.20 -10.33
CA PHE A 73 -22.81 21.05 -11.11
C PHE A 73 -22.53 21.42 -12.57
N ASP A 74 -23.41 22.19 -13.20
CA ASP A 74 -23.21 22.66 -14.58
C ASP A 74 -21.96 23.53 -14.72
N THR A 75 -21.64 24.32 -13.70
CA THR A 75 -20.43 25.15 -13.67
C THR A 75 -19.18 24.28 -13.58
N TYR A 76 -19.19 23.25 -12.72
CA TYR A 76 -18.09 22.29 -12.63
C TYR A 76 -17.91 21.50 -13.91
N ILE A 77 -18.99 21.02 -14.53
CA ILE A 77 -18.93 20.30 -15.81
C ILE A 77 -18.34 21.19 -16.91
N LYS A 78 -18.75 22.47 -16.99
CA LYS A 78 -18.17 23.43 -17.95
C LYS A 78 -16.68 23.64 -17.70
N SER A 79 -16.27 23.80 -16.43
CA SER A 79 -14.86 23.98 -16.06
C SER A 79 -14.02 22.73 -16.35
N ILE A 80 -14.56 21.53 -16.11
CA ILE A 80 -13.87 20.28 -16.44
C ILE A 80 -13.73 20.14 -17.97
N ARG A 81 -14.82 20.38 -18.71
CA ARG A 81 -14.79 20.35 -20.19
C ARG A 81 -13.79 21.35 -20.76
N SER A 82 -13.69 22.56 -20.21
CA SER A 82 -12.72 23.55 -20.71
C SER A 82 -11.28 23.07 -20.57
N VAL A 83 -10.96 22.37 -19.47
CA VAL A 83 -9.63 21.75 -19.25
C VAL A 83 -9.41 20.56 -20.18
N LEU A 84 -10.46 19.81 -20.52
CA LEU A 84 -10.36 18.62 -21.37
C LEU A 84 -10.41 18.92 -22.87
N ASN A 85 -10.81 20.12 -23.29
CA ASN A 85 -10.98 20.46 -24.72
C ASN A 85 -9.73 20.21 -25.57
N GLU A 86 -8.54 20.57 -25.09
CA GLU A 86 -7.28 20.33 -25.79
C GLU A 86 -6.91 18.83 -25.78
N PRO A 87 -6.88 18.12 -24.63
CA PRO A 87 -6.69 16.67 -24.60
C PRO A 87 -7.64 15.87 -25.51
N ILE A 88 -8.91 16.27 -25.62
CA ILE A 88 -9.88 15.63 -26.52
C ILE A 88 -9.42 15.76 -27.97
N LYS A 89 -9.03 16.96 -28.40
CA LYS A 89 -8.58 17.24 -29.79
C LYS A 89 -7.30 16.48 -30.13
N GLU A 90 -6.41 16.34 -29.15
CA GLU A 90 -5.13 15.64 -29.30
C GLU A 90 -5.24 14.13 -29.05
N HIS A 91 -6.45 13.58 -28.87
CA HIS A 91 -6.69 12.17 -28.53
C HIS A 91 -5.93 11.68 -27.27
N CYS A 92 -5.66 12.58 -26.33
CA CYS A 92 -4.88 12.36 -25.09
C CYS A 92 -5.73 11.89 -23.90
N LEU A 93 -6.86 11.23 -24.14
CA LEU A 93 -7.74 10.78 -23.06
C LEU A 93 -7.88 9.27 -23.07
N ALA A 94 -7.81 8.66 -21.89
CA ALA A 94 -8.20 7.28 -21.66
C ALA A 94 -9.40 7.26 -20.73
N ALA A 95 -10.33 6.33 -20.94
CA ALA A 95 -11.40 6.05 -20.01
C ALA A 95 -11.16 4.67 -19.41
N THR A 96 -11.20 4.57 -18.08
CA THR A 96 -11.24 3.31 -17.36
C THR A 96 -12.66 3.10 -16.84
N CYS A 97 -13.27 1.98 -17.17
CA CYS A 97 -14.60 1.63 -16.68
C CYS A 97 -14.47 0.44 -15.74
N ASP A 98 -14.74 0.68 -14.45
CA ASP A 98 -14.82 -0.37 -13.44
C ASP A 98 -16.27 -0.85 -13.36
N LEU A 99 -16.46 -2.15 -13.57
CA LEU A 99 -17.76 -2.81 -13.48
C LEU A 99 -17.71 -3.81 -12.32
N TRP A 100 -18.67 -3.72 -11.42
CA TRP A 100 -18.84 -4.72 -10.37
C TRP A 100 -20.32 -4.99 -10.10
N THR A 101 -20.61 -6.19 -9.61
CA THR A 101 -21.95 -6.56 -9.18
C THR A 101 -21.98 -6.55 -7.66
N ASP A 102 -23.01 -5.93 -7.09
CA ASP A 102 -23.31 -6.02 -5.67
C ASP A 102 -24.47 -6.99 -5.47
N ASP A 103 -24.15 -8.17 -4.96
CA ASP A 103 -25.13 -9.23 -4.72
C ASP A 103 -26.09 -8.94 -3.57
N MET A 104 -25.73 -8.04 -2.65
CA MET A 104 -26.60 -7.65 -1.54
C MET A 104 -27.71 -6.73 -2.04
N VAL A 105 -27.36 -5.80 -2.93
CA VAL A 105 -28.31 -4.82 -3.49
C VAL A 105 -28.92 -5.31 -4.81
N LYS A 106 -28.43 -6.43 -5.37
CA LYS A 106 -28.84 -7.00 -6.67
C LYS A 106 -28.74 -5.97 -7.80
N ARG A 107 -27.63 -5.24 -7.84
CA ARG A 107 -27.35 -4.21 -8.84
C ARG A 107 -25.96 -4.33 -9.40
N ILE A 108 -25.82 -4.00 -10.67
CA ILE A 108 -24.55 -3.80 -11.34
C ILE A 108 -24.21 -2.31 -11.24
N PHE A 109 -23.00 -2.01 -10.83
CA PHE A 109 -22.46 -0.67 -10.76
C PHE A 109 -21.41 -0.49 -11.85
N GLU A 110 -21.44 0.68 -12.48
CA GLU A 110 -20.44 1.13 -13.43
C GLU A 110 -19.84 2.44 -12.94
N SER A 111 -18.51 2.49 -12.84
CA SER A 111 -17.75 3.69 -12.53
C SER A 111 -16.80 3.98 -13.67
N SER A 112 -17.10 5.02 -14.45
CA SER A 112 -16.21 5.50 -15.50
C SER A 112 -15.32 6.62 -14.97
N THR A 113 -14.01 6.42 -15.05
CA THR A 113 -13.00 7.44 -14.74
C THR A 113 -12.30 7.87 -16.02
N LEU A 114 -12.34 9.17 -16.31
CA LEU A 114 -11.61 9.74 -17.44
C LEU A 114 -10.23 10.20 -16.97
N GLN A 115 -9.19 9.60 -17.56
CA GLN A 115 -7.79 9.91 -17.27
C GLN A 115 -7.23 10.79 -18.38
N ASN A 116 -6.68 11.94 -17.99
CA ASN A 116 -5.88 12.75 -18.91
C ASN A 116 -4.52 12.07 -19.07
N MET A 117 -4.36 11.36 -20.18
CA MET A 117 -3.10 10.72 -20.53
C MET A 117 -2.14 11.82 -20.92
N VAL A 118 -1.10 12.01 -20.11
CA VAL A 118 -0.20 13.16 -20.19
C VAL A 118 0.15 13.47 -21.65
N PRO A 119 -0.06 14.72 -22.11
CA PRO A 119 0.30 15.18 -23.45
C PRO A 119 1.73 14.82 -23.84
N SER A 120 2.62 14.58 -22.88
CA SER A 120 3.99 14.10 -23.08
C SER A 120 4.08 12.79 -23.87
N TYR A 121 3.15 11.83 -23.75
CA TYR A 121 3.19 10.62 -24.58
C TYR A 121 2.91 10.95 -26.05
N TYR A 122 1.90 11.77 -26.32
CA TYR A 122 1.56 12.17 -27.68
C TYR A 122 2.52 13.20 -28.27
N LYS A 123 3.05 14.13 -27.46
CA LYS A 123 4.17 15.01 -27.83
C LYS A 123 5.41 14.19 -28.12
N MET A 124 5.72 13.18 -27.33
CA MET A 124 6.81 12.24 -27.62
C MET A 124 6.52 11.44 -28.89
N ALA A 125 5.33 10.88 -29.08
CA ALA A 125 4.98 10.15 -30.29
C ALA A 125 4.96 11.03 -31.56
N HIS A 126 4.59 12.30 -31.43
CA HIS A 126 4.56 13.28 -32.51
C HIS A 126 5.97 13.81 -32.83
N SER A 127 6.73 14.23 -31.81
CA SER A 127 8.14 14.63 -31.94
C SER A 127 9.06 13.45 -32.31
N CYS A 128 8.65 12.23 -32.00
CA CYS A 128 9.27 10.99 -32.45
C CYS A 128 8.44 10.33 -33.56
N ARG A 129 7.78 11.11 -34.44
CA ARG A 129 7.35 10.61 -35.76
C ARG A 129 8.59 10.22 -36.55
N ILE A 130 9.07 9.02 -36.27
CA ILE A 130 10.20 8.42 -36.94
C ILE A 130 9.63 7.80 -38.21
N GLU A 131 10.05 8.30 -39.37
CA GLU A 131 9.76 7.65 -40.64
C GLU A 131 10.17 6.18 -40.56
N LYS A 132 9.27 5.27 -40.96
CA LYS A 132 9.50 3.83 -40.88
C LYS A 132 10.83 3.49 -41.57
N ASN A 133 11.75 2.85 -40.83
CA ASN A 133 13.04 2.32 -41.26
C ASN A 133 14.26 3.26 -41.27
N ALA A 134 14.22 4.41 -40.58
CA ALA A 134 15.45 5.20 -40.41
C ALA A 134 16.44 4.49 -39.45
N PRO A 135 17.73 4.31 -39.79
CA PRO A 135 18.75 3.79 -38.86
C PRO A 135 18.87 4.62 -37.56
N GLN A 136 18.42 5.88 -37.60
CA GLN A 136 18.29 6.76 -36.45
C GLN A 136 17.25 6.27 -35.43
N GLN A 137 16.25 5.46 -35.82
CA GLN A 137 15.22 4.93 -34.93
C GLN A 137 15.83 4.10 -33.79
N LYS A 138 16.77 3.22 -34.13
CA LYS A 138 17.45 2.37 -33.14
C LYS A 138 18.25 3.22 -32.15
N LEU A 139 18.91 4.29 -32.63
CA LEU A 139 19.66 5.22 -31.79
C LEU A 139 18.75 6.01 -30.85
N ILE A 140 17.64 6.57 -31.35
CA ILE A 140 16.66 7.32 -30.56
C ILE A 140 16.01 6.41 -29.50
N ILE A 141 15.58 5.21 -29.88
CA ILE A 141 14.97 4.26 -28.93
C ILE A 141 16.00 3.85 -27.86
N ASN A 142 17.24 3.59 -28.24
CA ASN A 142 18.28 3.26 -27.26
C ASN A 142 18.55 4.43 -26.31
N ALA A 143 18.62 5.66 -26.81
CA ALA A 143 18.79 6.85 -25.98
C ALA A 143 17.62 7.04 -25.00
N LEU A 144 16.38 6.89 -25.48
CA LEU A 144 15.18 6.96 -24.63
C LEU A 144 15.16 5.85 -23.58
N LYS A 145 15.49 4.61 -23.96
CA LYS A 145 15.60 3.50 -23.01
C LYS A 145 16.64 3.81 -21.93
N SER A 146 17.80 4.31 -22.30
CA SER A 146 18.85 4.71 -21.35
C SER A 146 18.38 5.79 -20.38
N GLU A 147 17.73 6.85 -20.88
CA GLU A 147 17.21 7.92 -20.01
C GLU A 147 16.05 7.46 -19.13
N ILE A 148 15.15 6.61 -19.64
CA ILE A 148 14.08 6.02 -18.83
C ILE A 148 14.67 5.12 -17.73
N ILE A 149 15.61 4.24 -18.07
CA ILE A 149 16.27 3.36 -17.08
C ILE A 149 16.97 4.21 -16.02
N LYS A 150 17.67 5.28 -16.43
CA LYS A 150 18.31 6.23 -15.53
C LYS A 150 17.29 6.92 -14.61
N ALA A 151 16.22 7.48 -15.15
CA ALA A 151 15.19 8.16 -14.38
C ALA A 151 14.45 7.22 -13.41
N LEU A 152 14.17 5.99 -13.85
CA LEU A 152 13.60 4.94 -13.00
C LEU A 152 14.59 4.54 -11.90
N GLY A 153 15.88 4.42 -12.24
CA GLY A 153 16.96 4.22 -11.28
C GLY A 153 16.98 5.32 -10.22
N ASP A 154 17.13 6.58 -10.64
CA ASP A 154 17.20 7.72 -9.72
C ASP A 154 15.97 7.84 -8.82
N LYS A 155 14.77 7.54 -9.35
CA LYS A 155 13.52 7.64 -8.60
C LYS A 155 13.28 6.47 -7.65
N TYR A 156 13.45 5.25 -8.13
CA TYR A 156 13.02 4.05 -7.39
C TYR A 156 14.18 3.36 -6.66
N TRP A 157 15.41 3.40 -7.19
CA TRP A 157 16.56 2.74 -6.58
C TRP A 157 16.82 3.18 -5.13
N PRO A 158 16.77 4.48 -4.78
CA PRO A 158 16.95 4.92 -3.40
C PRO A 158 15.80 4.48 -2.47
N SER A 159 14.63 4.14 -3.03
CA SER A 159 13.44 3.71 -2.29
C SER A 159 13.40 2.19 -2.06
N ILE A 160 14.30 1.41 -2.67
CA ILE A 160 14.36 -0.04 -2.50
C ILE A 160 14.82 -0.36 -1.08
N THR A 161 13.91 -0.91 -0.28
CA THR A 161 14.20 -1.37 1.09
C THR A 161 14.76 -2.79 1.09
N THR A 162 15.36 -3.22 2.20
CA THR A 162 15.83 -4.62 2.39
C THR A 162 14.74 -5.65 2.12
N LEU A 163 13.47 -5.34 2.40
CA LEU A 163 12.37 -6.25 2.12
C LEU A 163 12.16 -6.48 0.62
N HIS A 164 12.28 -5.43 -0.19
CA HIS A 164 12.20 -5.57 -1.65
C HIS A 164 13.33 -6.48 -2.15
N TRP A 165 14.54 -6.32 -1.61
CA TRP A 165 15.67 -7.21 -1.93
C TRP A 165 15.42 -8.67 -1.52
N ILE A 166 14.81 -8.89 -0.34
CA ILE A 166 14.39 -10.23 0.09
C ILE A 166 13.35 -10.81 -0.86
N ALA A 167 12.32 -10.03 -1.23
CA ALA A 167 11.30 -10.46 -2.17
C ALA A 167 11.89 -10.85 -3.53
N ILE A 168 12.81 -10.03 -4.06
CA ILE A 168 13.54 -10.32 -5.30
C ILE A 168 14.40 -11.58 -5.15
N TYR A 169 15.09 -11.77 -4.04
CA TYR A 169 15.91 -12.96 -3.80
C TYR A 169 15.07 -14.24 -3.69
N LEU A 170 13.88 -14.14 -3.12
CA LEU A 170 12.93 -15.25 -3.00
C LEU A 170 12.19 -15.53 -4.32
N GLU A 171 12.30 -14.67 -5.34
CA GLU A 171 11.90 -15.00 -6.70
C GLU A 171 13.03 -15.82 -7.37
N PRO A 172 12.81 -17.11 -7.68
CA PRO A 172 13.85 -17.99 -8.20
C PRO A 172 14.66 -17.38 -9.35
N THR A 173 14.00 -16.75 -10.32
CA THR A 173 14.67 -16.18 -11.50
C THR A 173 15.65 -15.05 -11.17
N PHE A 174 15.52 -14.43 -9.99
CA PHE A 174 16.35 -13.31 -9.57
C PHE A 174 17.26 -13.63 -8.38
N LYS A 175 17.32 -14.87 -7.89
CA LYS A 175 18.07 -15.21 -6.66
C LYS A 175 19.56 -14.82 -6.69
N HIS A 176 20.17 -14.78 -7.87
CA HIS A 176 21.59 -14.41 -8.06
C HIS A 176 21.80 -12.91 -8.29
N LEU A 177 20.73 -12.11 -8.30
CA LEU A 177 20.76 -10.67 -8.56
C LEU A 177 21.56 -10.30 -9.82
N ALA A 178 21.44 -11.10 -10.89
CA ALA A 178 22.24 -10.93 -12.11
C ALA A 178 22.02 -9.57 -12.82
N PHE A 179 20.97 -8.84 -12.45
CA PHE A 179 20.69 -7.48 -12.91
C PHE A 179 21.50 -6.39 -12.18
N VAL A 180 22.19 -6.73 -11.09
CA VAL A 180 23.10 -5.83 -10.36
C VAL A 180 24.48 -5.93 -11.03
N ASN A 181 24.83 -4.91 -11.80
CA ASN A 181 26.05 -4.91 -12.63
C ASN A 181 27.35 -4.92 -11.80
N ASP A 182 27.34 -4.29 -10.62
CA ASP A 182 28.50 -4.29 -9.73
C ASP A 182 28.49 -5.52 -8.83
N LYS A 183 29.48 -6.40 -9.03
CA LYS A 183 29.65 -7.62 -8.23
C LYS A 183 29.77 -7.31 -6.73
N LYS A 184 30.43 -6.21 -6.36
CA LYS A 184 30.61 -5.82 -4.95
C LYS A 184 29.29 -5.38 -4.32
N ASP A 185 28.48 -4.62 -5.06
CA ASP A 185 27.13 -4.24 -4.62
C ASP A 185 26.24 -5.49 -4.49
N SER A 186 26.28 -6.39 -5.47
CA SER A 186 25.53 -7.66 -5.42
C SER A 186 25.87 -8.50 -4.17
N GLU A 187 27.16 -8.69 -3.86
CA GLU A 187 27.61 -9.40 -2.65
C GLU A 187 27.17 -8.68 -1.36
N MET A 188 27.23 -7.34 -1.33
CA MET A 188 26.73 -6.54 -0.22
C MET A 188 25.22 -6.74 -0.03
N ARG A 189 24.42 -6.72 -1.09
CA ARG A 189 22.97 -6.95 -1.04
C ARG A 189 22.63 -8.36 -0.59
N ILE A 190 23.33 -9.39 -1.06
CA ILE A 190 23.13 -10.77 -0.59
C ILE A 190 23.37 -10.85 0.93
N ASN A 191 24.42 -10.20 1.44
CA ASN A 191 24.67 -10.16 2.88
C ASN A 191 23.57 -9.40 3.66
N GLU A 192 23.02 -8.32 3.11
CA GLU A 192 21.86 -7.62 3.69
C GLU A 192 20.60 -8.50 3.69
N ILE A 193 20.33 -9.19 2.59
CA ILE A 193 19.21 -10.14 2.44
C ILE A 193 19.32 -11.24 3.49
N ARG A 194 20.49 -11.88 3.64
CA ARG A 194 20.71 -12.92 4.66
C ARG A 194 20.40 -12.41 6.06
N LYS A 195 20.89 -11.22 6.41
CA LYS A 195 20.57 -10.59 7.71
C LYS A 195 19.07 -10.35 7.86
N GLY A 196 18.40 -9.88 6.82
CA GLY A 196 16.96 -9.64 6.82
C GLY A 196 16.12 -10.92 6.95
N LEU A 197 16.52 -12.01 6.29
CA LEU A 197 15.89 -13.33 6.42
C LEU A 197 15.93 -13.82 7.88
N HIS A 198 17.08 -13.66 8.56
CA HIS A 198 17.20 -14.00 9.99
C HIS A 198 16.25 -13.19 10.88
N VAL A 199 15.98 -11.93 10.55
CA VAL A 199 14.99 -11.11 11.26
C VAL A 199 13.58 -11.66 11.01
N LEU A 200 13.22 -11.90 9.75
CA LEU A 200 11.88 -12.37 9.37
C LEU A 200 11.54 -13.75 9.95
N VAL A 201 12.49 -14.68 10.04
CA VAL A 201 12.23 -15.98 10.69
C VAL A 201 11.78 -15.81 12.12
N ASN A 202 12.43 -14.93 12.90
CA ASN A 202 12.05 -14.69 14.29
C ASN A 202 10.64 -14.10 14.40
N ASP A 203 10.24 -13.25 13.45
CA ASP A 203 8.89 -12.67 13.43
C ASP A 203 7.82 -13.72 13.07
N THR A 204 8.09 -14.58 12.09
CA THR A 204 7.16 -15.66 11.71
C THR A 204 6.94 -16.71 12.79
N LEU A 205 7.89 -16.86 13.73
CA LEU A 205 7.76 -17.79 14.85
C LEU A 205 6.89 -17.22 15.97
N LYS A 206 7.07 -15.93 16.29
CA LYS A 206 6.25 -15.25 17.30
C LYS A 206 4.76 -15.28 16.95
N MET A 207 4.42 -15.17 15.66
CA MET A 207 3.03 -15.22 15.21
C MET A 207 2.36 -16.58 15.40
N ASN A 208 3.12 -17.67 15.50
CA ASN A 208 2.55 -19.00 15.70
C ASN A 208 2.25 -19.32 17.17
N ASP A 209 2.96 -18.71 18.12
CA ASP A 209 2.73 -18.97 19.55
C ASP A 209 1.48 -18.25 20.07
N ASP A 210 1.02 -17.20 19.38
CA ASP A 210 -0.17 -16.41 19.75
C ASP A 210 -1.49 -16.94 19.18
N ASP A 211 -1.45 -17.96 18.30
CA ASP A 211 -2.63 -18.73 17.89
C ASP A 211 -2.65 -20.05 18.66
N PRO A 212 -3.23 -20.11 19.87
CA PRO A 212 -3.47 -21.38 20.53
C PRO A 212 -4.40 -22.18 19.62
N GLU A 213 -3.89 -23.27 19.06
CA GLU A 213 -4.68 -24.27 18.36
C GLU A 213 -5.92 -24.58 19.21
N VAL A 214 -7.06 -24.05 18.75
CA VAL A 214 -8.39 -24.50 19.15
C VAL A 214 -8.53 -25.91 18.60
N LEU A 215 -7.94 -26.86 19.33
CA LEU A 215 -8.30 -28.26 19.26
C LEU A 215 -9.72 -28.37 19.82
N THR A 216 -10.67 -28.31 18.90
CA THR A 216 -12.03 -28.83 18.94
C THR A 216 -12.40 -29.63 20.18
N SER A 217 -13.27 -29.05 21.02
CA SER A 217 -14.27 -29.77 21.82
C SER A 217 -15.41 -28.81 22.17
N SER A 218 -16.48 -28.90 21.38
CA SER A 218 -17.89 -28.73 21.74
C SER A 218 -18.37 -27.52 22.57
N SER A 219 -19.26 -26.76 21.92
CA SER A 219 -20.36 -25.96 22.49
C SER A 219 -20.01 -24.71 23.31
N SER A 220 -20.23 -23.54 22.72
CA SER A 220 -21.23 -22.56 23.15
C SER A 220 -21.08 -21.27 22.33
N PHE A 221 -22.22 -20.71 21.92
CA PHE A 221 -22.31 -19.47 21.16
C PHE A 221 -21.78 -18.30 22.00
N VAL A 222 -20.56 -17.83 21.71
CA VAL A 222 -20.07 -16.53 22.15
C VAL A 222 -19.90 -15.65 20.93
N VAL A 223 -20.64 -14.54 20.93
CA VAL A 223 -20.62 -13.51 19.89
C VAL A 223 -19.28 -12.78 19.95
N ASN A 224 -18.32 -13.22 19.13
CA ASN A 224 -17.04 -12.54 18.98
C ASN A 224 -17.16 -11.37 18.01
N SER A 225 -16.83 -10.17 18.50
CA SER A 225 -16.70 -8.94 17.72
C SER A 225 -15.68 -9.11 16.59
N PRO A 226 -15.83 -8.40 15.45
CA PRO A 226 -14.89 -8.50 14.34
C PRO A 226 -13.49 -8.01 14.75
N PRO A 227 -12.40 -8.60 14.20
CA PRO A 227 -11.04 -8.19 14.53
C PRO A 227 -10.84 -6.71 14.15
N CYS A 228 -10.31 -5.95 15.11
CA CYS A 228 -10.00 -4.54 14.95
C CYS A 228 -8.98 -4.38 13.81
N LYS A 229 -9.36 -3.68 12.74
CA LYS A 229 -8.45 -3.33 11.64
C LYS A 229 -7.32 -2.47 12.22
N ARG A 230 -6.14 -3.06 12.40
CA ARG A 230 -4.91 -2.34 12.77
C ARG A 230 -4.69 -1.25 11.72
N ARG A 231 -4.49 0.00 12.17
CA ARG A 231 -4.11 1.13 11.31
C ARG A 231 -2.86 0.72 10.53
N LYS A 232 -2.84 0.97 9.21
CA LYS A 232 -1.66 0.82 8.34
C LYS A 232 -0.65 1.91 8.71
N ASP A 233 -0.06 1.82 9.89
CA ASP A 233 1.26 2.40 10.10
C ASP A 233 2.25 1.61 9.23
N TYR A 234 3.21 2.32 8.65
CA TYR A 234 4.22 1.80 7.71
C TYR A 234 4.60 0.35 8.07
N PRO A 235 4.49 -0.63 7.16
CA PRO A 235 4.50 -2.05 7.51
C PRO A 235 5.78 -2.54 8.20
N PHE A 236 6.80 -1.69 8.37
CA PHE A 236 8.09 -2.02 9.00
C PHE A 236 8.73 -0.86 9.79
N ALA A 237 7.96 0.11 10.30
CA ALA A 237 8.51 1.09 11.25
C ALA A 237 9.12 0.39 12.50
N ASP A 238 8.54 -0.75 12.87
CA ASP A 238 8.93 -1.55 14.04
C ASP A 238 10.27 -2.29 13.86
N ILE A 239 10.61 -2.75 12.64
CA ILE A 239 11.89 -3.43 12.37
C ILE A 239 13.08 -2.50 12.67
N ARG A 240 12.92 -1.19 12.46
CA ARG A 240 13.97 -0.20 12.75
C ARG A 240 14.02 0.22 14.21
N GLN A 241 12.92 0.08 14.97
CA GLN A 241 12.84 0.55 16.35
C GLN A 241 13.16 -0.55 17.39
N GLN A 242 12.98 -1.83 17.07
CA GLN A 242 13.25 -2.93 18.02
C GLN A 242 14.73 -3.16 18.36
N GLN A 243 15.68 -2.48 17.71
CA GLN A 243 17.09 -2.53 18.13
C GLN A 243 17.43 -1.70 19.38
N MET A 244 16.50 -0.89 19.92
CA MET A 244 16.80 0.01 21.06
C MET A 244 16.11 -0.31 22.40
N ILE A 245 15.38 -1.42 22.53
CA ILE A 245 14.75 -1.79 23.82
C ILE A 245 15.21 -3.19 24.25
N THR A 246 16.41 -3.27 24.79
CA THR A 246 16.92 -4.43 25.53
C THR A 246 16.24 -4.51 26.90
N SER A 247 15.11 -5.22 26.98
CA SER A 247 14.60 -5.72 28.25
C SER A 247 15.24 -7.08 28.55
N PRO A 248 15.67 -7.37 29.80
CA PRO A 248 16.34 -8.62 30.14
C PRO A 248 15.30 -9.73 30.28
N ILE A 249 15.16 -10.60 29.27
CA ILE A 249 14.29 -11.77 29.32
C ILE A 249 15.15 -13.05 29.42
N LEU A 250 14.81 -13.82 30.45
CA LEU A 250 15.13 -15.20 30.83
C LEU A 250 15.95 -16.08 29.84
N SER A 251 17.03 -16.63 30.39
CA SER A 251 18.19 -17.25 29.75
C SER A 251 17.99 -18.64 29.13
N SER A 252 16.77 -19.16 28.97
CA SER A 252 16.53 -20.52 28.42
C SER A 252 16.18 -20.55 26.92
N SER A 253 15.93 -19.41 26.27
CA SER A 253 15.55 -19.34 24.85
C SER A 253 16.75 -19.36 23.88
N ASN A 254 17.98 -19.17 24.38
CA ASN A 254 19.17 -19.03 23.54
C ASN A 254 19.53 -20.27 22.70
N GLY A 255 19.12 -21.47 23.13
CA GLY A 255 19.42 -22.72 22.42
C GLY A 255 18.60 -22.90 21.16
N ILE A 256 17.29 -22.63 21.24
CA ILE A 256 16.34 -22.79 20.12
C ILE A 256 16.68 -21.80 19.00
N THR A 257 16.95 -20.54 19.35
CA THR A 257 17.32 -19.49 18.38
C THR A 257 18.60 -19.85 17.61
N ARG A 258 19.59 -20.49 18.26
CA ARG A 258 20.84 -20.90 17.59
C ARG A 258 20.62 -22.05 16.61
N ALA A 259 19.84 -23.05 17.00
CA ALA A 259 19.52 -24.18 16.12
C ALA A 259 18.75 -23.71 14.87
N MET A 260 17.76 -22.83 15.06
CA MET A 260 16.99 -22.25 13.96
C MET A 260 17.85 -21.39 13.03
N LYS A 261 18.74 -20.56 13.59
CA LYS A 261 19.70 -19.78 12.81
C LYS A 261 20.55 -20.68 11.90
N THR A 262 21.05 -21.77 12.48
CA THR A 262 21.90 -22.73 11.76
C THR A 262 21.12 -23.44 10.65
N GLU A 263 19.87 -23.82 10.92
CA GLU A 263 19.00 -24.45 9.93
C GLU A 263 18.60 -23.48 8.80
N LEU A 264 18.32 -22.21 9.11
CA LEU A 264 18.07 -21.19 8.09
C LEU A 264 19.30 -20.98 7.20
N ASP A 265 20.49 -20.88 7.79
CA ASP A 265 21.75 -20.75 7.03
C ASP A 265 21.97 -21.96 6.11
N ARG A 266 21.66 -23.17 6.57
CA ARG A 266 21.70 -24.40 5.75
C ARG A 266 20.73 -24.32 4.57
N GLN A 267 19.50 -23.86 4.79
CA GLN A 267 18.49 -23.71 3.74
C GLN A 267 18.88 -22.62 2.73
N ILE A 268 19.44 -21.49 3.18
CA ILE A 268 19.96 -20.43 2.30
C ILE A 268 21.05 -21.00 1.39
N GLN A 269 22.03 -21.71 1.96
CA GLN A 269 23.11 -22.31 1.17
C GLN A 269 22.59 -23.35 0.16
N PHE A 270 21.62 -24.18 0.57
CA PHE A 270 20.98 -25.13 -0.33
C PHE A 270 20.24 -24.42 -1.47
N TYR A 271 19.44 -23.40 -1.17
CA TYR A 271 18.73 -22.61 -2.17
C TYR A 271 19.68 -21.89 -3.16
N GLU A 272 20.80 -21.35 -2.68
CA GLU A 272 21.79 -20.70 -3.54
C GLU A 272 22.48 -21.69 -4.50
N SER A 273 22.69 -22.93 -4.06
CA SER A 273 23.33 -23.98 -4.85
C SER A 273 22.38 -24.74 -5.79
N MET A 274 21.06 -24.64 -5.58
CA MET A 274 20.08 -25.24 -6.48
C MET A 274 20.26 -24.74 -7.91
N THR A 275 20.24 -25.65 -8.88
CA THR A 275 20.25 -25.26 -10.29
C THR A 275 18.91 -24.62 -10.63
N MET A 276 18.93 -23.52 -11.39
CA MET A 276 17.71 -22.88 -11.86
C MET A 276 16.90 -23.85 -12.73
N ILE A 277 15.59 -23.93 -12.48
CA ILE A 277 14.66 -24.54 -13.42
C ILE A 277 14.81 -23.75 -14.74
N PRO A 278 14.99 -24.41 -15.90
CA PRO A 278 15.05 -23.72 -17.18
C PRO A 278 13.86 -22.76 -17.33
N ALA A 279 14.10 -21.56 -17.85
CA ALA A 279 13.05 -20.54 -17.98
C ALA A 279 11.82 -21.03 -18.79
N SER A 280 11.98 -22.07 -19.62
CA SER A 280 10.90 -22.71 -20.37
C SER A 280 9.94 -23.55 -19.53
N GLU A 281 10.36 -23.99 -18.35
CA GLU A 281 9.59 -24.87 -17.45
C GLU A 281 9.01 -24.11 -16.24
N TYR A 282 9.45 -22.86 -16.03
CA TYR A 282 8.98 -22.03 -14.93
C TYR A 282 7.68 -21.30 -15.31
N ASP A 283 6.62 -21.52 -14.53
CA ASP A 283 5.29 -20.93 -14.74
C ASP A 283 5.20 -19.42 -14.38
N HIS A 284 6.35 -18.80 -14.10
CA HIS A 284 6.47 -17.41 -13.61
C HIS A 284 5.69 -17.14 -12.31
N ASN A 285 5.36 -18.19 -11.55
CA ASN A 285 4.69 -18.07 -10.26
C ASN A 285 5.61 -18.54 -9.12
N PRO A 286 6.22 -17.62 -8.35
CA PRO A 286 7.10 -18.01 -7.26
C PRO A 286 6.39 -18.83 -6.18
N LEU A 287 5.07 -18.66 -6.02
CA LEU A 287 4.31 -19.41 -5.02
C LEU A 287 4.22 -20.90 -5.38
N SER A 288 4.18 -21.25 -6.67
CA SER A 288 4.24 -22.64 -7.13
C SER A 288 5.56 -23.29 -6.70
N PHE A 289 6.69 -22.61 -6.98
CA PHE A 289 8.02 -23.07 -6.59
C PHE A 289 8.14 -23.28 -5.07
N TRP A 290 7.71 -22.29 -4.27
CA TRP A 290 7.80 -22.40 -2.80
C TRP A 290 6.85 -23.44 -2.20
N LYS A 291 5.76 -23.78 -2.90
CA LYS A 291 4.87 -24.89 -2.53
C LYS A 291 5.56 -26.24 -2.77
N GLU A 292 6.22 -26.41 -3.90
CA GLU A 292 6.97 -27.63 -4.23
C GLU A 292 8.18 -27.83 -3.32
N GLN A 293 8.87 -26.75 -2.96
CA GLN A 293 10.07 -26.80 -2.11
C GLN A 293 9.77 -26.68 -0.61
N GLN A 294 8.50 -26.68 -0.20
CA GLN A 294 8.12 -26.44 1.19
C GLN A 294 8.72 -27.46 2.18
N ASP A 295 8.89 -28.72 1.76
CA ASP A 295 9.46 -29.77 2.60
C ASP A 295 10.98 -29.66 2.72
N ASN A 296 11.66 -29.19 1.67
CA ASN A 296 13.12 -29.06 1.64
C ASN A 296 13.62 -27.73 2.24
N LEU A 297 12.82 -26.67 2.07
CA LEU A 297 13.15 -25.28 2.38
C LEU A 297 12.06 -24.65 3.27
N THR A 298 11.67 -25.34 4.34
CA THR A 298 10.49 -24.98 5.13
C THR A 298 10.52 -23.56 5.70
N MET A 299 11.66 -23.07 6.18
CA MET A 299 11.75 -21.72 6.73
C MET A 299 11.69 -20.68 5.62
N LEU A 300 12.43 -20.87 4.54
CA LEU A 300 12.41 -19.96 3.39
C LEU A 300 11.04 -19.92 2.71
N ALA A 301 10.36 -21.07 2.58
CA ALA A 301 9.00 -21.14 2.03
C ALA A 301 7.99 -20.39 2.91
N ARG A 302 8.12 -20.46 4.24
CA ARG A 302 7.29 -19.67 5.16
C ARG A 302 7.54 -18.18 5.01
N ILE A 303 8.80 -17.76 4.92
CA ILE A 303 9.14 -16.34 4.68
C ILE A 303 8.61 -15.90 3.33
N ALA A 304 8.82 -16.68 2.27
CA ALA A 304 8.35 -16.37 0.92
C ALA A 304 6.84 -16.22 0.88
N LYS A 305 6.08 -17.08 1.56
CA LYS A 305 4.64 -16.88 1.75
C LYS A 305 4.36 -15.57 2.47
N SER A 306 5.04 -15.22 3.56
CA SER A 306 4.79 -13.95 4.25
C SER A 306 5.14 -12.70 3.41
N VAL A 307 6.16 -12.78 2.55
CA VAL A 307 6.73 -11.63 1.82
C VAL A 307 6.10 -11.45 0.43
N LEU A 308 5.84 -12.54 -0.29
CA LEU A 308 5.34 -12.52 -1.67
C LEU A 308 3.81 -12.51 -1.77
N VAL A 309 3.10 -12.61 -0.64
CA VAL A 309 1.62 -12.58 -0.62
C VAL A 309 1.10 -11.23 -1.13
N ILE A 310 0.66 -11.26 -2.39
CA ILE A 310 -0.62 -10.67 -2.80
C ILE A 310 -1.68 -11.45 -2.00
N GLN A 311 -2.35 -10.76 -1.08
CA GLN A 311 -3.49 -11.31 -0.32
C GLN A 311 -4.63 -11.75 -1.25
#